data_AF-A9DRB0-F1
#
_entry.id   AF-A9DRB0-F1
#
_cell.length_a   1.000
_cell.length_b   1.000
_cell.length_c   1.000
_cell.angle_alpha   90.00
_cell.angle_beta   90.00
_cell.angle_gamma   90.00
#
_symmetry.space_group_name_H-M   'P 1'
#
loop_
_entity.id
_entity.type
_entity.pdbx_description
1 polymer ?
#
loop_
_entity_poly.entity_id
_entity_poly.type
_entity_poly.pdbx_seq_one_letter_code
_entity_poly.pdbx_strand_id
1 'polypeptide(L)'
;MLFTAIMNKQRIFVYIVLAMIAVCTWIFSTPSKAETEFSEKVKIALRDVGNKLLLSEKDSTSLILPVVEISKAKYELSFQNPLQFEPNNMVFIMEQSFIQSQLPLAYLVEVIQCDDEQVAYSFLVTAQEESTIIPCNGRWLPKNCYKIQVRFTEKTVTFWNVSTVIYIFLFIIFIVMELFFFRKKPVATSIENDETFATIGSFYFYPTQNKLVKQATEINLSKKECELLQIFAANLNQVVTRDELTKKVWEDNGVIVGRSLDTYISKLRKKLKDDERIKITNVHGVGYKLELES
;
A
#
# COMPACT_ATOMS: atom_id res chain seq x y z
N MET A 1 -3.38 -16.47 37.85
CA MET A 1 -4.11 -15.36 37.19
C MET A 1 -3.19 -14.16 37.13
N LEU A 2 -3.31 -13.34 36.08
CA LEU A 2 -2.63 -12.05 35.84
C LEU A 2 -1.23 -12.11 35.21
N PHE A 3 -1.20 -12.31 33.88
CA PHE A 3 -0.21 -11.68 33.01
C PHE A 3 -0.75 -10.30 32.62
N THR A 4 -0.42 -9.26 33.38
CA THR A 4 -0.56 -7.87 32.92
C THR A 4 0.69 -7.51 32.15
N ALA A 5 0.67 -7.76 30.84
CA ALA A 5 1.64 -7.22 29.92
C ALA A 5 1.52 -5.69 29.94
N ILE A 6 2.55 -5.01 30.45
CA ILE A 6 2.66 -3.56 30.36
C ILE A 6 2.91 -3.22 28.89
N MET A 7 1.83 -3.07 28.13
CA MET A 7 1.89 -2.50 26.79
C MET A 7 2.34 -1.04 26.91
N ASN A 8 3.41 -0.70 26.22
CA ASN A 8 3.91 0.66 26.09
C ASN A 8 2.76 1.61 25.70
N LYS A 9 2.58 2.71 26.44
CA LYS A 9 1.49 3.70 26.27
C LYS A 9 1.32 4.14 24.80
N GLN A 10 2.40 4.18 24.03
CA GLN A 10 2.37 4.51 22.60
C GLN A 10 1.66 3.44 21.74
N ARG A 11 1.81 2.14 22.04
CA ARG A 11 1.14 1.07 21.29
C ARG A 11 -0.36 1.04 21.56
N ILE A 12 -0.77 1.29 22.81
CA ILE A 12 -2.19 1.38 23.19
C ILE A 12 -2.88 2.50 22.41
N PHE A 13 -2.24 3.67 22.30
CA PHE A 13 -2.77 4.79 21.53
C PHE A 13 -2.93 4.45 20.05
N VAL A 14 -1.96 3.77 19.43
CA VAL A 14 -2.03 3.34 18.03
C VAL A 14 -3.20 2.37 17.79
N TYR A 15 -3.42 1.39 18.69
CA TYR A 15 -4.55 0.47 18.56
C TYR A 15 -5.90 1.15 18.76
N ILE A 16 -5.99 2.13 19.66
CA ILE A 16 -7.22 2.91 19.86
C ILE A 16 -7.54 3.75 18.62
N VAL A 17 -6.53 4.39 18.01
CA VAL A 17 -6.71 5.15 16.77
C VAL A 17 -7.09 4.23 15.61
N LEU A 18 -6.45 3.07 15.46
CA LEU A 18 -6.83 2.05 14.47
C LEU A 18 -8.27 1.54 14.68
N ALA A 19 -8.67 1.29 15.92
CA ALA A 19 -10.03 0.89 16.25
C ALA A 19 -11.05 1.99 15.96
N MET A 20 -10.73 3.26 16.26
CA MET A 20 -11.60 4.39 15.90
C MET A 20 -11.72 4.57 14.39
N ILE A 21 -10.63 4.41 13.64
CA ILE A 21 -10.67 4.46 12.18
C ILE A 21 -11.54 3.31 11.64
N ALA A 22 -11.39 2.09 12.16
CA ALA A 22 -12.21 0.94 11.76
C ALA A 22 -13.70 1.12 12.10
N VAL A 23 -14.02 1.72 13.25
CA VAL A 23 -15.41 2.01 13.64
C VAL A 23 -16.00 3.13 12.78
N CYS A 24 -15.23 4.21 12.53
CA CYS A 24 -15.66 5.28 11.63
C CYS A 24 -15.87 4.76 10.20
N THR A 25 -15.03 3.86 9.70
CA THR A 25 -15.19 3.30 8.35
C THR A 25 -16.36 2.31 8.26
N TRP A 26 -16.70 1.62 9.35
CA TRP A 26 -17.90 0.80 9.42
C TRP A 26 -19.19 1.64 9.47
N ILE A 27 -19.15 2.82 10.10
CA ILE A 27 -20.27 3.77 10.12
C ILE A 27 -20.49 4.41 8.74
N PHE A 28 -19.45 4.57 7.92
CA PHE A 28 -19.52 5.16 6.58
C PHE A 28 -19.85 4.18 5.44
N SER A 29 -20.13 2.90 5.72
CA SER A 29 -20.59 1.94 4.70
C SER A 29 -22.08 2.10 4.39
N THR A 30 -22.51 3.31 4.03
CA THR A 30 -23.80 3.52 3.38
C THR A 30 -23.69 3.14 1.90
N PRO A 31 -24.77 2.68 1.25
CA PRO A 31 -24.76 2.47 -0.19
C PRO A 31 -24.30 3.75 -0.88
N SER A 32 -23.35 3.60 -1.80
CA SER A 32 -22.73 4.71 -2.52
C SER A 32 -23.82 5.59 -3.15
N LYS A 33 -23.73 6.91 -2.96
CA LYS A 33 -24.60 7.91 -3.63
C LYS A 33 -24.73 7.69 -5.14
N ALA A 34 -23.73 7.04 -5.77
CA ALA A 34 -23.78 6.68 -7.18
C ALA A 34 -24.76 5.53 -7.50
N GLU A 35 -24.96 4.57 -6.59
CA GLU A 35 -25.91 3.46 -6.81
C GLU A 35 -27.36 3.95 -6.78
N THR A 36 -27.69 4.91 -5.92
CA THR A 36 -29.02 5.54 -5.88
C THR A 36 -29.29 6.38 -7.13
N GLU A 37 -28.32 7.17 -7.58
CA GLU A 37 -28.42 7.97 -8.81
C GLU A 37 -28.63 7.07 -10.05
N PHE A 38 -27.94 5.94 -10.11
CA PHE A 38 -28.13 4.95 -11.18
C PHE A 38 -29.57 4.39 -11.19
N SER A 39 -30.11 3.95 -10.05
CA SER A 39 -31.48 3.42 -9.96
C SER A 39 -32.52 4.46 -10.38
N GLU A 40 -32.35 5.73 -9.99
CA GLU A 40 -33.23 6.82 -10.41
C GLU A 40 -33.18 7.06 -11.92
N LYS A 41 -31.98 7.11 -12.52
CA LYS A 41 -31.81 7.26 -13.97
C LYS A 41 -32.44 6.10 -14.75
N VAL A 42 -32.28 4.87 -14.28
CA VAL A 42 -32.88 3.69 -14.92
C VAL A 42 -34.41 3.77 -14.89
N LYS A 43 -35.00 4.14 -13.75
CA LYS A 43 -36.46 4.30 -13.63
C LYS A 43 -37.00 5.34 -14.60
N ILE A 44 -36.30 6.46 -14.78
CA ILE A 44 -36.68 7.50 -15.75
C ILE A 44 -36.57 6.97 -17.18
N ALA A 45 -35.44 6.33 -17.53
CA ALA A 45 -35.21 5.79 -18.86
C ALA A 45 -36.23 4.72 -19.25
N LEU A 46 -36.59 3.81 -18.34
CA LEU A 46 -37.60 2.79 -18.59
C LEU A 46 -39.00 3.38 -18.76
N ARG A 47 -39.32 4.49 -18.08
CA ARG A 47 -40.58 5.21 -18.36
C ARG A 47 -40.57 5.86 -19.74
N ASP A 48 -39.43 6.40 -20.19
CA ASP A 48 -39.29 6.91 -21.56
C ASP A 48 -39.43 5.79 -22.61
N VAL A 49 -38.82 4.63 -22.38
CA VAL A 49 -39.01 3.42 -23.20
C VAL A 49 -40.48 3.03 -23.29
N GLY A 50 -41.15 2.92 -22.14
CA GLY A 50 -42.58 2.58 -22.10
C GLY A 50 -43.44 3.58 -22.87
N ASN A 51 -43.14 4.88 -22.76
CA ASN A 51 -43.86 5.93 -23.48
C ASN A 51 -43.67 5.80 -25.00
N LYS A 52 -42.43 5.61 -25.46
CA LYS A 52 -42.12 5.43 -26.88
C LYS A 52 -42.74 4.15 -27.46
N LEU A 53 -42.78 3.06 -26.68
CA LEU A 53 -43.47 1.83 -27.06
C LEU A 53 -44.97 2.06 -27.28
N LEU A 54 -45.66 2.69 -26.31
CA LEU A 54 -47.09 2.99 -26.45
C LEU A 54 -47.37 3.90 -27.65
N LEU A 55 -46.56 4.94 -27.85
CA LEU A 55 -46.69 5.85 -28.99
C LEU A 55 -46.47 5.16 -30.33
N SER A 56 -45.59 4.15 -30.40
CA SER A 56 -45.38 3.37 -31.62
C SER A 56 -46.63 2.57 -32.04
N GLU A 57 -47.47 2.21 -31.07
CA GLU A 57 -48.78 1.59 -31.27
C GLU A 57 -49.93 2.61 -31.36
N LYS A 58 -49.62 3.90 -31.48
CA LYS A 58 -50.58 5.01 -31.50
C LYS A 58 -51.42 5.11 -30.22
N ASP A 59 -50.90 4.63 -29.09
CA ASP A 59 -51.50 4.78 -27.78
C ASP A 59 -50.84 5.93 -27.01
N SER A 60 -51.57 7.03 -26.86
CA SER A 60 -51.15 8.20 -26.08
C SER A 60 -51.83 8.31 -24.72
N THR A 61 -52.66 7.33 -24.36
CA THR A 61 -53.57 7.41 -23.20
C THR A 61 -53.23 6.42 -22.11
N SER A 62 -52.72 5.24 -22.46
CA SER A 62 -52.38 4.20 -21.50
C SER A 62 -51.30 4.66 -20.54
N LEU A 63 -51.46 4.30 -19.27
CA LEU A 63 -50.51 4.64 -18.24
C LEU A 63 -49.38 3.62 -18.16
N ILE A 64 -48.17 4.13 -17.93
CA ILE A 64 -47.01 3.35 -17.53
C ILE A 64 -47.04 3.25 -16.00
N LEU A 65 -47.13 2.02 -15.50
CA LEU A 65 -47.15 1.73 -14.07
C LEU A 65 -45.79 2.06 -13.43
N PRO A 66 -45.71 2.17 -12.09
CA PRO A 66 -44.44 2.42 -11.41
C PRO A 66 -43.38 1.39 -11.79
N VAL A 67 -42.18 1.87 -12.15
CA VAL A 67 -41.04 0.99 -12.46
C VAL A 67 -40.49 0.46 -11.14
N VAL A 68 -40.53 -0.86 -10.98
CA VAL A 68 -40.12 -1.55 -9.75
C VAL A 68 -38.70 -2.06 -9.91
N GLU A 69 -37.87 -1.87 -8.90
CA GLU A 69 -36.55 -2.51 -8.82
C GLU A 69 -36.71 -3.86 -8.13
N ILE A 70 -36.53 -4.96 -8.88
CA ILE A 70 -36.68 -6.33 -8.36
C ILE A 70 -35.43 -6.74 -7.59
N SER A 71 -34.26 -6.42 -8.14
CA SER A 71 -32.95 -6.71 -7.53
C SER A 71 -31.93 -5.71 -8.04
N LYS A 72 -30.70 -5.76 -7.51
CA LYS A 72 -29.60 -4.89 -7.96
C LYS A 72 -29.46 -4.96 -9.49
N ALA A 73 -29.66 -3.81 -10.13
CA ALA A 73 -29.61 -3.65 -11.59
C ALA A 73 -30.65 -4.46 -12.40
N LYS A 74 -31.73 -4.95 -11.77
CA LYS A 74 -32.89 -5.60 -12.43
C LYS A 74 -34.17 -4.83 -12.12
N TYR A 75 -34.87 -4.42 -13.16
CA TYR A 75 -36.03 -3.55 -13.08
C TYR A 75 -37.18 -4.11 -13.89
N GLU A 76 -38.41 -3.77 -13.50
CA GLU A 76 -39.63 -4.17 -14.19
C GLU A 76 -40.44 -2.96 -14.62
N LEU A 77 -40.84 -2.99 -15.89
CA LEU A 77 -41.73 -2.04 -16.54
C LEU A 77 -43.05 -2.74 -16.86
N SER A 78 -44.16 -2.12 -16.46
CA SER A 78 -45.51 -2.65 -16.67
C SER A 78 -46.45 -1.55 -17.15
N PHE A 79 -47.55 -1.96 -17.79
CA PHE A 79 -48.52 -1.08 -18.43
C PHE A 79 -49.93 -1.32 -17.87
N GLN A 80 -50.77 -0.28 -17.90
CA GLN A 80 -52.17 -0.41 -17.50
C GLN A 80 -52.98 -1.28 -18.47
N ASN A 81 -52.71 -1.17 -19.77
CA ASN A 81 -53.43 -1.87 -20.82
C ASN A 81 -52.52 -2.86 -21.57
N PRO A 82 -53.09 -3.91 -22.21
CA PRO A 82 -52.35 -4.85 -23.04
C PRO A 82 -51.58 -4.17 -24.16
N LEU A 83 -50.34 -4.61 -24.36
CA LEU A 83 -49.41 -4.07 -25.35
C LEU A 83 -49.25 -5.05 -26.52
N GLN A 84 -49.06 -4.52 -27.73
CA GLN A 84 -48.62 -5.23 -28.93
C GLN A 84 -47.34 -4.53 -29.39
N PHE A 85 -46.34 -5.24 -29.89
CA PHE A 85 -45.12 -4.60 -30.41
C PHE A 85 -44.29 -5.53 -31.28
N GLU A 86 -43.44 -4.92 -32.11
CA GLU A 86 -42.38 -5.62 -32.83
C GLU A 86 -41.06 -5.60 -32.02
N PRO A 87 -40.39 -6.75 -31.81
CA PRO A 87 -39.13 -6.83 -31.09
C PRO A 87 -38.03 -5.84 -31.51
N ASN A 88 -37.84 -5.61 -32.82
CA ASN A 88 -36.78 -4.71 -33.29
C ASN A 88 -37.01 -3.26 -32.87
N ASN A 89 -38.26 -2.82 -32.94
CA ASN A 89 -38.64 -1.48 -32.53
C ASN A 89 -38.39 -1.29 -31.03
N MET A 90 -38.68 -2.32 -30.22
CA MET A 90 -38.37 -2.32 -28.80
C MET A 90 -36.87 -2.21 -28.51
N VAL A 91 -36.03 -2.99 -29.20
CA VAL A 91 -34.56 -2.91 -29.06
C VAL A 91 -34.07 -1.50 -29.39
N PHE A 92 -34.51 -0.95 -30.54
CA PHE A 92 -34.14 0.39 -30.98
C PHE A 92 -34.56 1.47 -29.97
N ILE A 93 -35.80 1.43 -29.49
CA ILE A 93 -36.31 2.37 -28.47
C ILE A 93 -35.48 2.29 -27.19
N MET A 94 -35.16 1.08 -26.72
CA MET A 94 -34.36 0.88 -25.51
C MET A 94 -32.96 1.44 -25.66
N GLU A 95 -32.29 1.15 -26.77
CA GLU A 95 -30.95 1.67 -27.06
C GLU A 95 -30.95 3.22 -27.04
N GLN A 96 -31.89 3.85 -27.75
CA GLN A 96 -31.99 5.31 -27.80
C GLN A 96 -32.23 5.93 -26.41
N SER A 97 -33.16 5.37 -25.63
CA SER A 97 -33.46 5.87 -24.28
C SER A 97 -32.29 5.67 -23.30
N PHE A 98 -31.54 4.57 -23.43
CA PHE A 98 -30.39 4.28 -22.58
C PHE A 98 -29.18 5.17 -22.91
N ILE A 99 -28.89 5.40 -24.20
CA ILE A 99 -27.87 6.38 -24.63
C ILE A 99 -28.21 7.77 -24.10
N GLN A 100 -29.45 8.23 -24.26
CA GLN A 100 -29.89 9.55 -23.80
C GLN A 100 -29.75 9.72 -22.28
N SER A 101 -29.91 8.62 -21.53
CA SER A 101 -29.84 8.60 -20.06
C SER A 101 -28.44 8.25 -19.54
N GLN A 102 -27.44 8.09 -20.41
CA GLN A 102 -26.07 7.69 -20.07
C GLN A 102 -26.01 6.36 -19.30
N LEU A 103 -26.86 5.41 -19.69
CA LEU A 103 -26.93 4.07 -19.09
C LEU A 103 -26.07 3.05 -19.87
N PRO A 104 -25.62 1.96 -19.23
CA PRO A 104 -24.89 0.90 -19.90
C PRO A 104 -25.71 0.27 -21.04
N LEU A 105 -25.06 0.00 -22.16
CA LEU A 105 -25.69 -0.63 -23.34
C LEU A 105 -25.59 -2.15 -23.34
N ALA A 106 -24.95 -2.73 -22.31
CA ALA A 106 -24.98 -4.17 -22.08
C ALA A 106 -26.10 -4.53 -21.09
N TYR A 107 -27.16 -5.13 -21.62
CA TYR A 107 -28.36 -5.47 -20.86
C TYR A 107 -29.10 -6.68 -21.46
N LEU A 108 -29.83 -7.38 -20.60
CA LEU A 108 -30.70 -8.49 -20.95
C LEU A 108 -32.15 -8.08 -20.69
N VAL A 109 -33.04 -8.45 -21.60
CA VAL A 109 -34.47 -8.17 -21.49
C VAL A 109 -35.28 -9.45 -21.55
N GLU A 110 -36.24 -9.57 -20.63
CA GLU A 110 -37.24 -10.63 -20.57
C GLU A 110 -38.63 -9.99 -20.63
N VAL A 111 -39.44 -10.39 -21.60
CA VAL A 111 -40.84 -10.03 -21.73
C VAL A 111 -41.66 -11.20 -21.22
N ILE A 112 -42.35 -10.99 -20.09
CA ILE A 112 -43.04 -12.02 -19.34
C ILE A 112 -44.55 -11.80 -19.47
N GLN A 113 -45.31 -12.86 -19.73
CA GLN A 113 -46.77 -12.80 -19.79
C GLN A 113 -47.36 -12.70 -18.38
N CYS A 114 -48.41 -11.90 -18.22
CA CYS A 114 -49.05 -11.74 -16.91
C CYS A 114 -49.81 -12.99 -16.44
N ASP A 115 -50.26 -13.84 -17.37
CA ASP A 115 -51.18 -14.95 -17.07
C ASP A 115 -50.48 -16.17 -16.45
N ASP A 116 -49.35 -16.58 -17.02
CA ASP A 116 -48.61 -17.80 -16.63
C ASP A 116 -47.18 -17.52 -16.16
N GLU A 117 -46.81 -16.24 -16.08
CA GLU A 117 -45.47 -15.75 -15.75
C GLU A 117 -44.34 -16.37 -16.59
N GLN A 118 -44.66 -16.83 -17.81
CA GLN A 118 -43.67 -17.37 -18.74
C GLN A 118 -43.05 -16.28 -19.60
N VAL A 119 -41.81 -16.51 -20.03
CA VAL A 119 -41.09 -15.61 -20.94
C VAL A 119 -41.65 -15.78 -22.35
N ALA A 120 -42.40 -14.79 -22.82
CA ALA A 120 -42.88 -14.71 -24.21
C ALA A 120 -41.77 -14.35 -25.19
N TYR A 121 -40.84 -13.50 -24.76
CA TYR A 121 -39.74 -13.04 -25.61
C TYR A 121 -38.55 -12.58 -24.76
N SER A 122 -37.33 -12.76 -25.27
CA SER A 122 -36.12 -12.30 -24.58
C SER A 122 -35.00 -12.00 -25.57
N PHE A 123 -34.14 -11.04 -25.24
CA PHE A 123 -32.96 -10.73 -26.03
C PHE A 123 -31.81 -10.25 -25.13
N LEU A 124 -30.60 -10.32 -25.67
CA LEU A 124 -29.37 -9.91 -25.01
C LEU A 124 -28.65 -8.91 -25.90
N VAL A 125 -28.33 -7.74 -25.34
CA VAL A 125 -27.42 -6.77 -25.94
C VAL A 125 -26.15 -6.75 -25.12
N THR A 126 -25.02 -6.85 -25.78
CA THR A 126 -23.67 -6.83 -25.17
C THR A 126 -22.86 -5.70 -25.79
N ALA A 127 -21.85 -5.20 -25.09
CA ALA A 127 -20.96 -4.16 -25.61
C ALA A 127 -20.16 -4.61 -26.85
N GLN A 128 -20.04 -5.92 -27.07
CA GLN A 128 -19.49 -6.50 -28.29
C GLN A 128 -20.66 -6.91 -29.20
N GLU A 129 -20.68 -6.35 -30.42
CA GLU A 129 -21.77 -6.54 -31.39
C GLU A 129 -21.95 -8.01 -31.78
N GLU A 130 -20.84 -8.78 -31.87
CA GLU A 130 -20.85 -10.21 -32.24
C GLU A 130 -21.59 -11.12 -31.25
N SER A 131 -21.77 -10.70 -30.00
CA SER A 131 -22.45 -11.48 -28.95
C SER A 131 -23.89 -11.01 -28.67
N THR A 132 -24.38 -10.01 -29.42
CA THR A 132 -25.75 -9.53 -29.32
C THR A 132 -26.70 -10.53 -29.99
N ILE A 133 -27.76 -10.92 -29.27
CA ILE A 133 -28.74 -11.93 -29.71
C ILE A 133 -30.13 -11.30 -29.66
N ILE A 134 -30.70 -11.04 -30.85
CA ILE A 134 -32.07 -10.52 -31.03
C ILE A 134 -32.87 -11.54 -31.86
N PRO A 135 -33.58 -12.49 -31.21
CA PRO A 135 -34.35 -13.50 -31.90
C PRO A 135 -35.66 -12.93 -32.49
N CYS A 136 -36.34 -13.69 -33.35
CA CYS A 136 -37.70 -13.38 -33.83
C CYS A 136 -37.88 -12.00 -34.52
N ASN A 137 -36.81 -11.48 -35.13
CA ASN A 137 -36.81 -10.25 -35.92
C ASN A 137 -37.97 -10.23 -36.94
N GLY A 138 -38.73 -9.14 -36.98
CA GLY A 138 -39.87 -8.94 -37.88
C GLY A 138 -41.18 -9.64 -37.47
N ARG A 139 -41.21 -10.34 -36.33
CA ARG A 139 -42.43 -11.01 -35.83
C ARG A 139 -43.09 -10.20 -34.74
N TRP A 140 -44.35 -9.84 -34.94
CA TRP A 140 -45.15 -9.11 -33.97
C TRP A 140 -45.54 -10.00 -32.79
N LEU A 141 -45.33 -9.51 -31.57
CA LEU A 141 -45.96 -10.10 -30.39
C LEU A 141 -47.45 -9.71 -30.38
N PRO A 142 -48.36 -10.65 -30.14
CA PRO A 142 -49.80 -10.36 -30.12
C PRO A 142 -50.15 -9.46 -28.93
N LYS A 143 -51.27 -8.75 -29.06
CA LYS A 143 -51.79 -7.88 -27.99
C LYS A 143 -52.09 -8.70 -26.73
N ASN A 144 -51.29 -8.51 -25.68
CA ASN A 144 -51.44 -9.23 -24.42
C ASN A 144 -50.90 -8.40 -23.23
N CYS A 145 -51.15 -8.84 -22.01
CA CYS A 145 -50.55 -8.27 -20.81
C CYS A 145 -49.10 -8.78 -20.69
N TYR A 146 -48.15 -7.85 -20.69
CA TYR A 146 -46.72 -8.14 -20.57
C TYR A 146 -46.08 -7.31 -19.46
N LYS A 147 -45.16 -7.95 -18.71
CA LYS A 147 -44.18 -7.31 -17.83
C LYS A 147 -42.82 -7.36 -18.52
N ILE A 148 -42.14 -6.23 -18.64
CA ILE A 148 -40.83 -6.14 -19.28
C ILE A 148 -39.78 -6.01 -18.19
N GLN A 149 -38.97 -7.05 -18.00
CA GLN A 149 -37.87 -7.05 -17.06
C GLN A 149 -36.55 -6.75 -17.78
N VAL A 150 -35.80 -5.77 -17.27
CA VAL A 150 -34.51 -5.36 -17.82
C VAL A 150 -33.43 -5.55 -16.76
N ARG A 151 -32.36 -6.26 -17.11
CA ARG A 151 -31.20 -6.50 -16.25
C ARG A 151 -29.93 -5.98 -16.91
N PHE A 152 -29.27 -5.02 -16.28
CA PHE A 152 -27.98 -4.52 -16.75
C PHE A 152 -26.86 -5.50 -16.37
N THR A 153 -26.06 -5.91 -17.35
CA THR A 153 -25.00 -6.92 -17.16
C THR A 153 -23.64 -6.28 -16.89
N GLU A 154 -23.42 -5.07 -17.39
CA GLU A 154 -22.22 -4.32 -17.04
C GLU A 154 -22.36 -3.69 -15.66
N LYS A 155 -21.49 -4.12 -14.75
CA LYS A 155 -21.17 -3.33 -13.58
C LYS A 155 -20.57 -2.04 -14.11
N THR A 156 -21.29 -0.93 -13.98
CA THR A 156 -20.70 0.41 -14.07
C THR A 156 -19.35 0.33 -13.37
N VAL A 157 -18.27 0.58 -14.12
CA VAL A 157 -16.89 0.58 -13.64
C VAL A 157 -16.92 1.05 -12.20
N THR A 158 -16.56 0.13 -11.29
CA THR A 158 -16.22 0.49 -9.93
C THR A 158 -15.14 1.54 -10.09
N PHE A 159 -15.52 2.82 -10.05
CA PHE A 159 -14.63 3.87 -9.58
C PHE A 159 -14.11 3.29 -8.29
N TRP A 160 -12.85 2.83 -8.35
CA TRP A 160 -12.21 2.05 -7.29
C TRP A 160 -12.72 2.58 -5.98
N ASN A 161 -13.43 1.74 -5.22
CA ASN A 161 -14.11 2.13 -3.99
C ASN A 161 -13.15 3.09 -3.30
N VAL A 162 -13.48 4.39 -3.21
CA VAL A 162 -12.50 5.41 -2.78
C VAL A 162 -11.94 4.99 -1.42
N SER A 163 -12.76 4.29 -0.63
CA SER A 163 -12.39 3.50 0.54
C SER A 163 -11.22 2.51 0.33
N THR A 164 -11.23 1.60 -0.66
CA THR A 164 -10.08 0.73 -1.01
C THR A 164 -8.82 1.49 -1.39
N VAL A 165 -8.93 2.58 -2.15
CA VAL A 165 -7.75 3.41 -2.50
C VAL A 165 -7.20 4.09 -1.25
N ILE A 166 -8.09 4.61 -0.39
CA ILE A 166 -7.74 5.16 0.92
C ILE A 166 -7.09 4.09 1.81
N TYR A 167 -7.59 2.86 1.84
CA TYR A 167 -6.98 1.78 2.61
C TYR A 167 -5.59 1.41 2.11
N ILE A 168 -5.40 1.32 0.79
CA ILE A 168 -4.08 1.10 0.19
C ILE A 168 -3.14 2.26 0.55
N PHE A 169 -3.62 3.49 0.49
CA PHE A 169 -2.83 4.68 0.86
C PHE A 169 -2.48 4.71 2.35
N LEU A 170 -3.43 4.40 3.24
CA LEU A 170 -3.20 4.30 4.69
C LEU A 170 -2.23 3.15 5.03
N PHE A 171 -2.33 2.02 4.33
CA PHE A 171 -1.40 0.90 4.48
C PHE A 171 0.01 1.26 3.99
N ILE A 172 0.12 1.98 2.88
CA ILE A 172 1.40 2.51 2.39
C ILE A 172 1.97 3.52 3.40
N ILE A 173 1.15 4.43 3.96
CA ILE A 173 1.59 5.35 5.02
C ILE A 173 2.07 4.58 6.25
N PHE A 174 1.36 3.52 6.66
CA PHE A 174 1.78 2.68 7.80
C PHE A 174 3.13 2.01 7.53
N ILE A 175 3.31 1.39 6.35
CA ILE A 175 4.57 0.77 5.92
C ILE A 175 5.69 1.80 5.83
N VAL A 176 5.42 2.99 5.29
CA VAL A 176 6.40 4.09 5.21
C VAL A 176 6.74 4.62 6.60
N MET A 177 5.77 4.77 7.51
CA MET A 177 5.99 5.23 8.87
C MET A 177 6.77 4.19 9.68
N GLU A 178 6.52 2.91 9.48
CA GLU A 178 7.28 1.80 10.06
C GLU A 178 8.71 1.80 9.50
N LEU A 179 8.89 1.88 8.18
CA LEU A 179 10.21 2.01 7.55
C LEU A 179 10.95 3.30 7.93
N PHE A 180 10.25 4.40 8.21
CA PHE A 180 10.85 5.66 8.66
C PHE A 180 11.24 5.62 10.14
N PHE A 181 10.46 4.94 10.99
CA PHE A 181 10.86 4.63 12.37
C PHE A 181 12.02 3.62 12.42
N PHE A 182 12.09 2.68 11.47
CA PHE A 182 13.20 1.73 11.31
C PHE A 182 14.41 2.33 10.58
N ARG A 183 14.25 3.44 9.85
CA ARG A 183 15.36 4.30 9.42
C ARG A 183 15.80 5.15 10.59
N LYS A 184 16.61 4.51 11.44
CA LYS A 184 17.64 5.09 12.31
C LYS A 184 17.42 6.59 12.58
N LYS A 185 16.81 6.89 13.73
CA LYS A 185 17.16 8.12 14.43
C LYS A 185 18.69 8.22 14.47
N PRO A 186 19.33 9.33 14.06
CA PRO A 186 20.68 9.60 14.52
C PRO A 186 20.60 9.58 16.04
N VAL A 187 21.34 8.66 16.64
CA VAL A 187 21.37 8.44 18.08
C VAL A 187 21.93 9.72 18.71
N ALA A 188 21.03 10.60 19.13
CA ALA A 188 21.30 11.58 20.17
C ALA A 188 21.23 10.82 21.49
N THR A 189 22.40 10.74 22.11
CA THR A 189 22.78 10.33 23.46
C THR A 189 21.64 10.09 24.47
N SER A 190 21.58 8.87 24.98
CA SER A 190 21.36 8.63 26.41
C SER A 190 22.33 7.55 26.86
N ILE A 191 23.16 7.89 27.84
CA ILE A 191 24.15 7.02 28.48
C ILE A 191 23.39 6.17 29.48
N GLU A 192 23.39 4.84 29.28
CA GLU A 192 23.57 3.85 30.36
C GLU A 192 23.88 2.46 29.75
N ASN A 193 25.19 2.19 29.67
CA ASN A 193 25.91 0.93 29.94
C ASN A 193 25.41 -0.39 29.32
N ASP A 194 26.09 -0.85 28.27
CA ASP A 194 27.01 -2.01 28.34
C ASP A 194 27.88 -2.13 27.07
N GLU A 195 28.73 -1.13 26.80
CA GLU A 195 29.81 -1.30 25.83
C GLU A 195 31.13 -0.86 26.46
N THR A 196 32.02 -1.83 26.70
CA THR A 196 33.36 -1.65 27.27
C THR A 196 34.19 -0.70 26.40
N PHE A 197 34.37 0.54 26.85
CA PHE A 197 35.32 1.48 26.25
C PHE A 197 36.62 1.51 27.07
N ALA A 198 37.76 1.70 26.41
CA ALA A 198 39.05 1.90 27.05
C ALA A 198 39.45 3.38 26.97
N THR A 199 39.97 3.94 28.06
CA THR A 199 40.44 5.33 28.08
C THR A 199 41.94 5.37 27.74
N ILE A 200 42.30 6.17 26.72
CA ILE A 200 43.69 6.40 26.31
C ILE A 200 43.91 7.91 26.32
N GLY A 201 44.52 8.44 27.38
CA GLY A 201 44.63 9.89 27.59
C GLY A 201 43.27 10.59 27.60
N SER A 202 43.04 11.54 26.69
CA SER A 202 41.75 12.23 26.50
C SER A 202 40.80 11.56 25.49
N PHE A 203 41.18 10.41 24.94
CA PHE A 203 40.35 9.66 23.99
C PHE A 203 39.61 8.51 24.66
N TYR A 204 38.35 8.35 24.29
CA TYR A 204 37.55 7.16 24.56
C TYR A 204 37.65 6.22 23.35
N PHE A 205 38.27 5.06 23.53
CA PHE A 205 38.44 4.05 22.51
C PHE A 205 37.35 2.99 22.60
N TYR A 206 36.59 2.82 21.51
CA TYR A 206 35.53 1.81 21.39
C TYR A 206 35.97 0.76 20.37
N PRO A 207 36.55 -0.37 20.81
CA PRO A 207 37.08 -1.40 19.92
C PRO A 207 35.97 -2.08 19.08
N THR A 208 34.80 -2.32 19.67
CA THR A 208 33.62 -2.91 19.00
C THR A 208 33.13 -2.05 17.84
N GLN A 209 33.23 -0.73 17.97
CA GLN A 209 32.73 0.24 17.00
C GLN A 209 33.82 0.81 16.09
N ASN A 210 35.07 0.37 16.23
CA ASN A 210 36.24 0.89 15.50
C ASN A 210 36.33 2.43 15.52
N LYS A 211 36.09 3.06 16.68
CA LYS A 211 36.08 4.52 16.80
C LYS A 211 36.84 5.04 18.01
N LEU A 212 37.38 6.24 17.88
CA LEU A 212 37.89 7.07 18.97
C LEU A 212 37.00 8.28 19.13
N VAL A 213 36.70 8.67 20.36
CA VAL A 213 35.90 9.86 20.66
C VAL A 213 36.71 10.78 21.57
N LYS A 214 36.85 12.05 21.18
CA LYS A 214 37.44 13.11 22.02
C LYS A 214 36.56 14.35 21.95
N GLN A 215 36.10 14.85 23.10
CA GLN A 215 35.33 16.10 23.21
C GLN A 215 34.23 16.25 22.14
N ALA A 216 33.41 15.20 21.97
CA ALA A 216 32.34 15.09 20.98
C ALA A 216 32.75 14.99 19.50
N THR A 217 34.05 14.89 19.20
CA THR A 217 34.56 14.58 17.85
C THR A 217 34.81 13.09 17.71
N GLU A 218 34.15 12.46 16.74
CA GLU A 218 34.32 11.05 16.41
C GLU A 218 35.37 10.85 15.31
N ILE A 219 36.36 10.01 15.60
CA ILE A 219 37.44 9.65 14.69
C ILE A 219 37.30 8.17 14.36
N ASN A 220 36.91 7.88 13.11
CA ASN A 220 36.80 6.52 12.60
C ASN A 220 38.18 5.86 12.43
N LEU A 221 38.33 4.63 12.90
CA LEU A 221 39.50 3.77 12.71
C LEU A 221 39.17 2.69 11.68
N SER A 222 40.14 2.32 10.84
CA SER A 222 40.05 1.07 10.08
C SER A 222 40.30 -0.12 11.01
N LYS A 223 39.83 -1.31 10.62
CA LYS A 223 39.98 -2.54 11.42
C LYS A 223 41.42 -2.77 11.91
N LYS A 224 42.40 -2.67 11.00
CA LYS A 224 43.83 -2.81 11.35
C LYS A 224 44.35 -1.72 12.29
N GLU A 225 43.86 -0.48 12.17
CA GLU A 225 44.21 0.59 13.11
C GLU A 225 43.61 0.34 14.49
N CYS A 226 42.39 -0.20 14.55
CA CYS A 226 41.71 -0.57 15.78
C CYS A 226 42.43 -1.71 16.50
N GLU A 227 42.79 -2.78 15.78
CA GLU A 227 43.53 -3.92 16.32
C GLU A 227 44.91 -3.49 16.85
N LEU A 228 45.66 -2.68 16.10
CA LEU A 228 46.93 -2.12 16.55
C LEU A 228 46.75 -1.28 17.82
N LEU A 229 45.75 -0.39 17.84
CA LEU A 229 45.50 0.46 18.99
C LEU A 229 45.04 -0.33 20.21
N GLN A 230 44.29 -1.42 20.02
CA GLN A 230 43.89 -2.34 21.09
C GLN A 230 45.11 -3.03 21.72
N ILE A 231 46.07 -3.48 20.90
CA ILE A 231 47.33 -4.06 21.39
C ILE A 231 48.12 -3.02 22.19
N PHE A 232 48.23 -1.79 21.68
CA PHE A 232 48.93 -0.71 22.39
C PHE A 232 48.21 -0.27 23.67
N ALA A 233 46.87 -0.23 23.67
CA ALA A 233 46.07 0.11 24.84
C ALA A 233 46.19 -0.94 25.95
N ALA A 234 46.31 -2.23 25.58
CA ALA A 234 46.57 -3.31 26.54
C ALA A 234 48.02 -3.28 27.09
N ASN A 235 48.97 -2.71 26.33
CA ASN A 235 50.40 -2.66 26.67
C ASN A 235 50.91 -1.21 26.77
N LEU A 236 50.16 -0.37 27.49
CA LEU A 236 50.53 1.04 27.71
C LEU A 236 51.91 1.13 28.36
N ASN A 237 52.74 2.06 27.85
CA ASN A 237 54.11 2.28 28.30
C ASN A 237 55.05 1.06 28.18
N GLN A 238 54.69 0.03 27.42
CA GLN A 238 55.54 -1.14 27.14
C GLN A 238 55.94 -1.19 25.67
N VAL A 239 57.12 -1.75 25.39
CA VAL A 239 57.63 -1.91 24.02
C VAL A 239 57.04 -3.20 23.44
N VAL A 240 56.27 -3.06 22.36
CA VAL A 240 55.75 -4.20 21.58
C VAL A 240 56.63 -4.38 20.34
N THR A 241 57.12 -5.60 20.13
CA THR A 241 58.04 -5.90 19.03
C THR A 241 57.35 -5.81 17.67
N ARG A 242 58.11 -5.51 16.61
CA ARG A 242 57.57 -5.45 15.23
C ARG A 242 56.97 -6.80 14.81
N ASP A 243 57.63 -7.89 15.18
CA ASP A 243 57.19 -9.24 14.84
C ASP A 243 55.87 -9.57 15.53
N GLU A 244 55.71 -9.20 16.80
CA GLU A 244 54.47 -9.41 17.55
C GLU A 244 53.29 -8.60 16.97
N LEU A 245 53.52 -7.32 16.62
CA LEU A 245 52.50 -6.47 16.00
C LEU A 245 52.09 -7.01 14.63
N THR A 246 53.07 -7.47 13.84
CA THR A 246 52.81 -7.99 12.49
C THR A 246 52.05 -9.32 12.57
N LYS A 247 52.47 -10.21 13.47
CA LYS A 247 51.83 -11.51 13.68
C LYS A 247 50.36 -11.37 14.10
N LYS A 248 50.09 -10.59 15.15
CA LYS A 248 48.73 -10.44 15.70
C LYS A 248 47.74 -9.76 14.74
N VAL A 249 48.22 -8.87 13.86
CA VAL A 249 47.34 -8.06 12.99
C VAL A 249 47.28 -8.61 11.56
N TRP A 250 48.33 -9.26 11.05
CA TRP A 250 48.39 -9.77 9.68
C TRP A 250 48.44 -11.30 9.55
N GLU A 251 49.13 -12.04 10.42
CA GLU A 251 49.27 -13.51 10.27
C GLU A 251 48.00 -14.26 10.71
N ASP A 252 47.41 -13.87 11.84
CA ASP A 252 46.20 -14.54 12.37
C ASP A 252 44.94 -14.28 11.51
N ASN A 253 44.99 -13.31 10.59
CA ASN A 253 43.87 -12.88 9.76
C ASN A 253 44.01 -13.25 8.26
N GLY A 254 45.05 -14.00 7.85
CA GLY A 254 45.13 -14.62 6.52
C GLY A 254 45.26 -13.67 5.31
N VAL A 255 45.58 -12.38 5.51
CA VAL A 255 45.66 -11.38 4.42
C VAL A 255 47.08 -10.83 4.29
N ILE A 256 47.87 -11.43 3.39
CA ILE A 256 49.26 -11.02 3.07
C ILE A 256 49.32 -9.85 2.06
N VAL A 257 48.23 -9.10 1.87
CA VAL A 257 48.21 -7.99 0.92
C VAL A 257 47.72 -6.71 1.59
N GLY A 258 48.65 -5.82 1.91
CA GLY A 258 48.32 -4.42 2.18
C GLY A 258 49.21 -3.74 3.22
N ARG A 259 50.06 -2.82 2.73
CA ARG A 259 50.79 -1.72 3.40
C ARG A 259 51.60 -2.09 4.65
N SER A 260 52.81 -1.53 4.78
CA SER A 260 53.70 -1.80 5.92
C SER A 260 53.09 -1.35 7.26
N LEU A 261 53.48 -2.03 8.34
CA LEU A 261 53.18 -1.65 9.73
C LEU A 261 53.46 -0.15 9.96
N ASP A 262 54.57 0.37 9.43
CA ASP A 262 54.96 1.77 9.58
C ASP A 262 53.88 2.74 9.04
N THR A 263 53.18 2.38 7.96
CA THR A 263 52.11 3.21 7.37
C THR A 263 50.94 3.37 8.33
N TYR A 264 50.56 2.29 9.01
CA TYR A 264 49.48 2.31 10.00
C TYR A 264 49.88 3.06 11.26
N ILE A 265 51.13 2.91 11.71
CA ILE A 265 51.68 3.72 12.80
C ILE A 265 51.66 5.21 12.46
N SER A 266 52.01 5.61 11.23
CA SER A 266 51.92 7.01 10.80
C SER A 266 50.49 7.54 10.82
N LYS A 267 49.49 6.73 10.47
CA LYS A 267 48.08 7.14 10.54
C LYS A 267 47.57 7.26 11.97
N LEU A 268 47.90 6.30 12.83
CA LEU A 268 47.54 6.36 14.25
C LEU A 268 48.16 7.59 14.93
N ARG A 269 49.42 7.91 14.65
CA ARG A 269 50.05 9.15 15.13
C ARG A 269 49.31 10.42 14.71
N LYS A 270 48.80 10.47 13.48
CA LYS A 270 48.02 11.63 13.00
C LYS A 270 46.68 11.74 13.72
N LYS A 271 46.01 10.61 14.00
CA LYS A 271 44.71 10.56 14.68
C LYS A 271 44.80 10.85 16.18
N LEU A 272 45.91 10.49 16.80
CA LEU A 272 46.17 10.73 18.22
C LEU A 272 46.88 12.07 18.50
N LYS A 273 47.25 12.83 17.44
CA LYS A 273 48.02 14.08 17.54
C LYS A 273 47.33 15.13 18.41
N ASP A 274 46.00 15.08 18.52
CA ASP A 274 45.25 16.10 19.26
C ASP A 274 45.50 16.02 20.77
N ASP A 275 46.06 14.94 21.32
CA ASP A 275 46.50 14.87 22.73
C ASP A 275 48.02 14.75 22.79
N GLU A 276 48.69 15.82 23.24
CA GLU A 276 50.16 15.88 23.32
C GLU A 276 50.75 14.88 24.32
N ARG A 277 49.93 14.36 25.25
CA ARG A 277 50.34 13.34 26.23
C ARG A 277 50.46 11.93 25.64
N ILE A 278 49.93 11.71 24.45
CA ILE A 278 49.91 10.40 23.79
C ILE A 278 50.94 10.39 22.68
N LYS A 279 51.96 9.54 22.81
CA LYS A 279 53.04 9.46 21.82
C LYS A 279 53.37 8.03 21.46
N ILE A 280 53.29 7.70 20.18
CA ILE A 280 53.80 6.42 19.67
C ILE A 280 55.28 6.60 19.30
N THR A 281 56.20 6.16 20.15
CA THR A 281 57.64 6.23 19.92
C THR A 281 58.17 4.97 19.24
N ASN A 282 59.20 5.12 18.41
CA ASN A 282 59.89 4.01 17.75
C ASN A 282 61.14 3.69 18.58
N VAL A 283 61.24 2.45 19.06
CA VAL A 283 62.44 1.94 19.73
C VAL A 283 63.28 1.24 18.68
N HIS A 284 64.39 1.87 18.29
CA HIS A 284 65.23 1.44 17.18
C HIS A 284 65.70 -0.01 17.36
N GLY A 285 65.54 -0.84 16.33
CA GLY A 285 65.91 -2.27 16.35
C GLY A 285 64.96 -3.20 17.12
N VAL A 286 63.95 -2.68 17.83
CA VAL A 286 63.07 -3.50 18.70
C VAL A 286 61.60 -3.41 18.30
N GLY A 287 61.02 -2.21 18.21
CA GLY A 287 59.56 -2.11 18.13
C GLY A 287 58.97 -0.72 18.28
N TYR A 288 57.72 -0.68 18.75
CA TYR A 288 56.99 0.55 19.04
C TYR A 288 56.47 0.54 20.47
N LYS A 289 56.33 1.74 21.03
CA LYS A 289 55.79 1.95 22.38
C LYS A 289 54.74 3.04 22.32
N LEU A 290 53.58 2.79 22.92
CA LEU A 290 52.58 3.84 23.17
C LEU A 290 52.86 4.42 24.55
N GLU A 291 53.34 5.65 24.58
CA GLU A 291 53.63 6.40 25.81
C GLU A 291 52.45 7.28 26.15
N LEU A 292 52.05 7.20 27.42
CA LEU A 292 51.06 8.08 28.03
C LEU A 292 51.73 8.82 29.19
N GLU A 293 52.03 10.10 28.99
CA GLU A 293 52.49 10.99 30.06
C GLU A 293 51.28 11.40 30.91
N SER A 294 51.40 11.28 32.24
CA SER A 294 50.32 11.59 33.20
C SER A 294 50.17 13.08 33.42
#